data_AF-A0A7R9C3N6-F1
#
_entry.id   AF-A0A7R9C3N6-F1
#
_cell.length_a   1.000
_cell.length_b   1.000
_cell.length_c   1.000
_cell.angle_alpha   90.00
_cell.angle_beta   90.00
_cell.angle_gamma   90.00
#
_symmetry.space_group_name_H-M   'P 1'
#
loop_
_entity.id
_entity.type
_entity.pdbx_description
1 polymer ?
#
loop_
_entity_poly.entity_id
_entity_poly.type
_entity_poly.pdbx_seq_one_letter_code
_entity_poly.pdbx_strand_id
1 'polypeptide(L)'
;CSLDFYSEIWGQRVYLSWDVQLCDPGCPEAWIHDGACDLACNISVCQFDGGDCDVNDGTLPNGVSPSLVDHDWNGWGDDVDGPYCAHLCSNAWLADKYCDQSCNKPECGYDAGDCGEARLRNLPVLQPSDARPDSLNEMSLRLTQPAF
;
A
#
# COMPACT_ATOMS: atom_id res chain seq x y z
N CYS A 1 -28.02 -20.93 8.99
CA CYS A 1 -27.51 -20.71 7.62
C CYS A 1 -27.56 -19.22 7.34
N SER A 2 -26.37 -18.67 7.10
CA SER A 2 -26.12 -17.26 6.84
C SER A 2 -26.82 -16.82 5.55
N LEU A 3 -27.39 -15.62 5.56
CA LEU A 3 -27.93 -14.95 4.37
C LEU A 3 -26.76 -14.50 3.51
N ASP A 4 -26.34 -15.38 2.60
CA ASP A 4 -25.55 -15.01 1.42
C ASP A 4 -26.42 -14.13 0.50
N PHE A 5 -25.77 -13.29 -0.27
CA PHE A 5 -26.21 -12.12 -1.04
C PHE A 5 -27.25 -12.39 -2.16
N TYR A 6 -27.94 -13.52 -2.13
CA TYR A 6 -28.88 -13.97 -3.14
C TYR A 6 -30.25 -14.32 -2.54
N SER A 7 -31.30 -13.80 -3.18
CA SER A 7 -32.69 -14.11 -2.84
C SER A 7 -33.44 -14.46 -4.12
N GLU A 8 -34.17 -15.59 -4.14
CA GLU A 8 -34.92 -16.06 -5.32
C GLU A 8 -35.95 -15.03 -5.85
N ILE A 9 -36.43 -14.14 -4.98
CA ILE A 9 -37.41 -13.10 -5.31
C ILE A 9 -36.79 -11.73 -5.66
N TRP A 10 -35.52 -11.49 -5.30
CA TRP A 10 -34.87 -10.18 -5.46
C TRP A 10 -33.53 -10.23 -6.21
N GLY A 11 -33.06 -11.42 -6.60
CA GLY A 11 -31.78 -11.62 -7.25
C GLY A 11 -30.57 -11.38 -6.34
N GLN A 12 -29.41 -11.17 -6.95
CA GLN A 12 -28.16 -10.83 -6.27
C GLN A 12 -28.16 -9.35 -5.88
N ARG A 13 -27.97 -9.05 -4.59
CA ARG A 13 -27.84 -7.66 -4.11
C ARG A 13 -26.38 -7.22 -4.24
N VAL A 14 -26.05 -6.59 -5.37
CA VAL A 14 -24.76 -5.93 -5.58
C VAL A 14 -24.80 -4.56 -4.93
N TYR A 15 -24.05 -4.37 -3.86
CA TYR A 15 -23.72 -3.05 -3.36
C TYR A 15 -22.46 -2.60 -4.07
N LEU A 16 -22.53 -1.46 -4.77
CA LEU A 16 -21.32 -0.78 -5.18
C LEU A 16 -20.58 -0.39 -3.89
N SER A 17 -19.31 -0.77 -3.80
CA SER A 17 -18.45 -0.30 -2.72
C SER A 17 -18.50 1.22 -2.70
N TRP A 18 -18.78 1.77 -1.52
CA TRP A 18 -18.79 3.18 -1.14
C TRP A 18 -17.83 4.04 -1.97
N ASP A 19 -18.26 5.25 -2.32
CA ASP A 19 -17.38 6.27 -2.90
C ASP A 19 -16.15 6.44 -2.01
N VAL A 20 -14.97 6.12 -2.55
CA VAL A 20 -13.70 6.38 -1.87
C VAL A 20 -13.61 7.89 -1.72
N GLN A 21 -13.61 8.35 -0.47
CA GLN A 21 -13.49 9.77 -0.18
C GLN A 21 -12.06 10.21 -0.55
N LEU A 22 -11.94 11.25 -1.37
CA LEU A 22 -10.65 11.86 -1.68
C LEU A 22 -9.93 12.23 -0.39
N CYS A 23 -8.62 12.00 -0.35
CA CYS A 23 -7.77 12.34 0.80
C CYS A 23 -7.59 13.87 0.93
N ASP A 24 -7.64 14.61 -0.18
CA ASP A 24 -7.73 16.07 -0.24
C ASP A 24 -8.60 16.51 -1.44
N PRO A 25 -9.46 17.54 -1.32
CA PRO A 25 -10.27 18.03 -2.44
C PRO A 25 -9.45 18.53 -3.65
N GLY A 26 -8.20 18.94 -3.42
CA GLY A 26 -7.23 19.35 -4.44
C GLY A 26 -6.32 18.23 -4.94
N CYS A 27 -6.49 17.01 -4.42
CA CYS A 27 -5.72 15.82 -4.81
C CYS A 27 -6.66 14.74 -5.38
N PRO A 28 -6.81 14.67 -6.71
CA PRO A 28 -7.50 13.56 -7.36
C PRO A 28 -6.79 12.23 -7.11
N GLU A 29 -7.52 11.12 -7.00
CA GLU A 29 -6.94 9.78 -6.83
C GLU A 29 -5.96 9.38 -7.94
N ALA A 30 -6.11 9.97 -9.13
CA ALA A 30 -5.25 9.68 -10.27
C ALA A 30 -3.82 10.25 -10.12
N TRP A 31 -3.59 11.13 -9.14
CA TRP A 31 -2.30 11.76 -8.88
C TRP A 31 -1.55 11.05 -7.75
N ILE A 32 -2.28 10.38 -6.85
CA ILE A 32 -1.68 9.58 -5.79
C ILE A 32 -0.89 8.41 -6.39
N HIS A 33 0.40 8.33 -6.07
CA HIS A 33 1.29 7.25 -6.52
C HIS A 33 1.38 7.15 -8.05
N ASP A 34 1.24 8.27 -8.75
CA ASP A 34 1.33 8.35 -10.21
C ASP A 34 2.78 8.43 -10.73
N GLY A 35 3.71 8.63 -9.80
CA GLY A 35 5.13 8.68 -10.05
C GLY A 35 5.74 10.07 -10.17
N ALA A 36 4.94 11.11 -10.00
CA ALA A 36 5.38 12.49 -9.87
C ALA A 36 5.04 13.00 -8.46
N CYS A 37 5.88 13.86 -7.89
CA CYS A 37 5.52 14.52 -6.63
C CYS A 37 4.58 15.69 -6.89
N ASP A 38 3.28 15.45 -6.73
CA ASP A 38 2.22 16.44 -6.71
C ASP A 38 2.12 17.12 -5.34
N LEU A 39 2.54 18.39 -5.31
CA LEU A 39 2.53 19.21 -4.09
C LEU A 39 1.15 19.37 -3.46
N ALA A 40 0.07 19.23 -4.24
CA ALA A 40 -1.30 19.24 -3.73
C ALA A 40 -1.64 17.97 -2.94
N CYS A 41 -0.98 16.86 -3.26
CA CYS A 41 -1.13 15.54 -2.66
C CYS A 41 -0.07 15.27 -1.57
N ASN A 42 0.92 16.15 -1.43
CA ASN A 42 1.99 16.07 -0.43
C ASN A 42 1.53 16.45 0.99
N ILE A 43 0.52 15.76 1.49
CA ILE A 43 0.01 15.86 2.85
C ILE A 43 -0.04 14.47 3.48
N SER A 44 0.05 14.39 4.81
CA SER A 44 0.10 13.11 5.53
C SER A 44 -1.15 12.25 5.35
N VAL A 45 -2.33 12.87 5.20
CA VAL A 45 -3.61 12.18 4.93
C VAL A 45 -3.60 11.48 3.57
N CYS A 46 -2.90 12.06 2.58
CA CYS A 46 -2.65 11.49 1.26
C CYS A 46 -1.35 10.67 1.19
N GLN A 47 -0.77 10.34 2.35
CA GLN A 47 0.48 9.57 2.47
C GLN A 47 1.65 10.20 1.67
N PHE A 48 1.72 11.52 1.62
CA PHE A 48 2.76 12.26 0.89
C PHE A 48 2.79 11.87 -0.60
N ASP A 49 1.61 12.00 -1.22
CA ASP A 49 1.37 11.63 -2.60
C ASP A 49 1.59 10.14 -2.91
N GLY A 50 1.08 9.28 -2.02
CA GLY A 50 1.34 7.84 -2.12
C GLY A 50 2.83 7.47 -2.04
N GLY A 51 3.65 8.36 -1.46
CA GLY A 51 5.10 8.21 -1.36
C GLY A 51 5.90 8.87 -2.49
N ASP A 52 5.27 9.46 -3.51
CA ASP A 52 5.98 10.09 -4.64
C ASP A 52 6.79 11.33 -4.22
N CYS A 53 6.43 11.96 -3.09
CA CYS A 53 7.14 13.11 -2.54
C CYS A 53 8.24 12.76 -1.51
N ASP A 54 8.52 11.47 -1.30
CA ASP A 54 9.50 11.00 -0.32
C ASP A 54 10.91 10.88 -0.91
N VAL A 55 11.60 12.01 -0.99
CA VAL A 55 12.96 12.14 -1.55
C VAL A 55 14.09 11.46 -0.74
N ASN A 56 13.79 10.50 0.12
CA ASN A 56 14.81 9.82 0.94
C ASN A 56 15.35 8.51 0.33
N ASP A 57 14.84 8.05 -0.81
CA ASP A 57 15.47 6.98 -1.58
C ASP A 57 16.28 7.58 -2.74
N GLY A 58 17.60 7.39 -2.68
CA GLY A 58 18.61 8.13 -3.45
C GLY A 58 18.68 7.82 -4.94
N THR A 59 17.56 7.58 -5.62
CA THR A 59 17.53 7.35 -7.07
C THR A 59 16.47 8.21 -7.73
N LEU A 60 16.90 9.42 -8.12
CA LEU A 60 16.66 10.09 -9.40
C LEU A 60 16.25 11.56 -9.23
N PRO A 61 16.97 12.51 -9.88
CA PRO A 61 16.56 13.90 -9.94
C PRO A 61 15.42 14.05 -10.96
N ASN A 62 14.32 14.66 -10.52
CA ASN A 62 13.11 15.02 -11.28
C ASN A 62 12.19 13.85 -11.68
N GLY A 63 11.25 13.51 -10.81
CA GLY A 63 9.90 13.06 -11.20
C GLY A 63 9.81 11.91 -12.20
N VAL A 64 10.75 10.96 -12.11
CA VAL A 64 10.63 9.68 -12.81
C VAL A 64 10.56 8.61 -11.74
N SER A 65 9.35 8.23 -11.36
CA SER A 65 9.15 6.90 -10.81
C SER A 65 9.49 5.85 -11.88
N PRO A 66 9.88 4.63 -11.47
CA PRO A 66 10.11 3.48 -12.35
C PRO A 66 8.92 3.14 -13.27
N SER A 67 7.75 3.73 -13.04
CA SER A 67 6.54 3.56 -13.85
C SER A 67 6.62 4.11 -15.28
N LEU A 68 7.65 4.89 -15.65
CA LEU A 68 7.82 5.43 -17.00
C LEU A 68 8.90 4.74 -17.86
N VAL A 69 9.54 3.68 -17.37
CA VAL A 69 10.29 2.80 -18.29
C VAL A 69 9.30 1.86 -18.98
N ASP A 70 8.79 2.35 -20.12
CA ASP A 70 8.28 1.51 -21.21
C ASP A 70 9.31 0.39 -21.45
N HIS A 71 8.92 -0.85 -21.20
CA HIS A 71 9.74 -2.01 -21.47
C HIS A 71 9.90 -2.14 -22.99
N ASP A 72 10.88 -1.44 -23.55
CA ASP A 72 11.44 -1.75 -24.86
C ASP A 72 11.98 -3.18 -24.81
N TRP A 73 11.26 -4.04 -25.53
CA TRP A 73 11.61 -5.40 -25.87
C TRP A 73 12.99 -5.43 -26.54
N ASN A 74 14.08 -5.59 -25.77
CA ASN A 74 15.40 -5.96 -26.29
C ASN A 74 16.31 -6.61 -25.22
N GLY A 75 15.97 -7.84 -24.84
CA GLY A 75 16.94 -8.94 -24.69
C GLY A 75 17.93 -8.93 -23.52
N TRP A 76 17.69 -9.89 -22.60
CA TRP A 76 18.67 -10.58 -21.75
C TRP A 76 19.29 -9.75 -20.61
N GLY A 77 18.43 -9.43 -19.63
CA GLY A 77 18.78 -9.01 -18.29
C GLY A 77 17.64 -9.41 -17.34
N ASP A 78 17.99 -10.24 -16.38
CA ASP A 78 17.24 -10.74 -15.24
C ASP A 78 16.94 -9.59 -14.25
N ASP A 79 16.17 -8.60 -14.70
CA ASP A 79 15.77 -7.44 -13.89
C ASP A 79 14.52 -7.77 -13.07
N VAL A 80 14.79 -8.49 -11.98
CA VAL A 80 13.84 -8.92 -10.96
C VAL A 80 13.71 -7.89 -9.83
N ASP A 81 14.23 -6.68 -10.05
CA ASP A 81 14.22 -5.56 -9.11
C ASP A 81 13.14 -4.53 -9.51
N GLY A 82 11.89 -4.99 -9.64
CA GLY A 82 10.74 -4.08 -9.59
C GLY A 82 10.57 -3.48 -8.18
N PRO A 83 9.58 -2.58 -7.95
CA PRO A 83 9.27 -1.96 -6.65
C PRO A 83 8.65 -2.96 -5.64
N TYR A 84 9.13 -4.19 -5.64
CA TYR A 84 8.68 -5.29 -4.82
C TYR A 84 9.51 -5.35 -3.52
N CYS A 85 8.89 -5.85 -2.46
CA CYS A 85 9.56 -6.00 -1.18
C CYS A 85 10.71 -7.06 -1.20
N ALA A 86 10.72 -7.97 -2.18
CA ALA A 86 11.77 -8.96 -2.38
C ALA A 86 11.85 -9.46 -3.83
N HIS A 87 13.02 -9.99 -4.20
CA HIS A 87 13.29 -10.61 -5.49
C HIS A 87 12.30 -11.76 -5.78
N LEU A 88 11.61 -11.69 -6.93
CA LEU A 88 10.53 -12.60 -7.34
C LEU A 88 9.32 -12.63 -6.40
N CYS A 89 9.06 -11.58 -5.64
CA CYS A 89 7.84 -11.45 -4.85
C CYS A 89 6.89 -10.44 -5.49
N SER A 90 5.96 -10.92 -6.32
CA SER A 90 4.93 -10.06 -6.89
C SER A 90 3.95 -9.59 -5.82
N ASN A 91 3.49 -8.33 -5.89
CA ASN A 91 2.44 -7.83 -5.01
C ASN A 91 1.14 -8.63 -5.10
N ALA A 92 0.92 -9.35 -6.21
CA ALA A 92 -0.25 -10.22 -6.38
C ALA A 92 -0.18 -11.54 -5.60
N TRP A 93 1.00 -11.91 -5.08
CA TRP A 93 1.22 -13.16 -4.33
C TRP A 93 1.14 -12.94 -2.82
N LEU A 94 1.29 -11.69 -2.38
CA LEU A 94 1.12 -11.34 -0.97
C LEU A 94 -0.35 -11.53 -0.55
N ALA A 95 -0.57 -12.26 0.55
CA ALA A 95 -1.89 -12.49 1.14
C ALA A 95 -2.89 -13.22 0.20
N ASP A 96 -2.39 -13.97 -0.78
CA ASP A 96 -3.22 -14.67 -1.76
C ASP A 96 -3.73 -16.05 -1.28
N LYS A 97 -3.37 -16.43 -0.05
CA LYS A 97 -3.65 -17.71 0.65
C LYS A 97 -2.77 -18.88 0.22
N TYR A 98 -1.78 -18.64 -0.62
CA TYR A 98 -0.76 -19.60 -0.97
C TYR A 98 0.56 -19.20 -0.32
N CYS A 99 1.35 -20.17 0.10
CA CYS A 99 2.66 -19.87 0.70
C CYS A 99 3.71 -19.73 -0.40
N ASP A 100 4.04 -18.50 -0.73
CA ASP A 100 5.07 -18.10 -1.69
C ASP A 100 6.41 -17.85 -1.00
N GLN A 101 7.36 -18.76 -1.24
CA GLN A 101 8.66 -18.72 -0.56
C GLN A 101 9.52 -17.53 -0.95
N SER A 102 9.30 -16.94 -2.13
CA SER A 102 9.94 -15.68 -2.53
C SER A 102 9.45 -14.49 -1.68
N CYS A 103 8.19 -14.52 -1.24
CA CYS A 103 7.56 -13.51 -0.38
C CYS A 103 7.71 -13.77 1.13
N ASN A 104 8.14 -14.98 1.53
CA ASN A 104 8.34 -15.37 2.94
C ASN A 104 9.62 -14.76 3.59
N LYS A 105 9.75 -13.44 3.51
CA LYS A 105 10.84 -12.60 4.02
C LYS A 105 10.30 -11.55 4.99
N PRO A 106 11.05 -11.11 6.02
CA PRO A 106 10.56 -10.09 6.95
C PRO A 106 10.25 -8.76 6.27
N GLU A 107 10.99 -8.37 5.23
CA GLU A 107 10.77 -7.16 4.44
C GLU A 107 9.44 -7.20 3.66
N CYS A 108 8.93 -8.41 3.40
CA CYS A 108 7.63 -8.69 2.75
C CYS A 108 6.54 -9.12 3.74
N GLY A 109 6.74 -8.94 5.05
CA GLY A 109 5.74 -9.34 6.04
C GLY A 109 5.54 -10.86 6.17
N TYR A 110 6.53 -11.67 5.76
CA TYR A 110 6.43 -13.13 5.65
C TYR A 110 5.23 -13.60 4.85
N ASP A 111 5.11 -13.10 3.62
CA ASP A 111 4.03 -13.44 2.70
C ASP A 111 2.65 -13.14 3.28
N ALA A 112 2.56 -12.00 4.00
CA ALA A 112 1.42 -11.59 4.81
C ALA A 112 0.87 -12.69 5.76
N GLY A 113 1.69 -13.67 6.12
CA GLY A 113 1.32 -14.78 7.00
C GLY A 113 0.82 -16.04 6.30
N ASP A 114 0.79 -16.11 4.97
CA ASP A 114 0.32 -17.30 4.24
C ASP A 114 1.25 -18.52 4.42
N CYS A 115 2.53 -18.27 4.70
CA CYS A 115 3.49 -19.29 5.14
C CYS A 115 3.46 -19.63 6.64
N GLY A 116 2.48 -19.08 7.38
CA GLY A 116 2.22 -19.32 8.79
C GLY A 116 2.66 -18.17 9.72
N GLU A 117 1.92 -18.00 10.81
CA GLU A 117 2.05 -16.86 11.72
C GLU A 117 3.25 -16.92 12.67
N ALA A 118 3.91 -18.08 12.78
CA ALA A 118 4.97 -18.32 13.77
C ALA A 118 6.15 -17.35 13.65
N ARG A 119 6.36 -16.77 12.46
CA ARG A 119 7.46 -15.84 12.16
C ARG A 119 7.02 -14.37 12.21
N LEU A 120 5.73 -14.06 12.22
CA LEU A 120 5.22 -12.68 12.26
C LEU A 120 5.69 -11.92 13.51
N ARG A 121 5.91 -12.62 14.62
CA ARG A 121 6.50 -12.04 15.85
C ARG A 121 7.93 -11.50 15.67
N ASN A 122 8.62 -11.89 14.61
CA ASN A 122 9.96 -11.40 14.28
C ASN A 122 9.92 -10.16 13.38
N LEU A 123 8.74 -9.73 12.93
CA LEU A 123 8.60 -8.48 12.20
C LEU A 123 8.96 -7.31 13.13
N PRO A 124 9.60 -6.25 12.60
CA PRO A 124 9.86 -5.06 13.38
C PRO A 124 8.52 -4.49 13.86
N VAL A 125 8.41 -4.31 15.18
CA VAL A 125 7.29 -3.56 15.75
C VAL A 125 7.53 -2.11 15.35
N LEU A 126 6.75 -1.61 14.39
CA LEU A 126 6.74 -0.20 14.04
C LEU A 126 6.55 0.60 15.33
N GLN A 127 7.61 1.28 15.77
CA GLN A 127 7.48 2.19 16.89
C GLN A 127 6.75 3.44 16.37
N PRO A 128 6.00 4.15 17.22
CA PRO A 128 5.43 5.44 16.86
C PRO A 128 6.47 6.47 16.37
N SER A 129 7.75 6.25 16.67
CA SER A 129 8.89 7.04 16.19
C SER A 129 9.36 6.70 14.78
N ASP A 130 9.04 5.50 14.28
CA ASP A 130 9.36 5.06 12.92
C ASP A 130 8.23 5.47 11.95
N ALA A 131 7.06 5.77 12.50
CA ALA A 131 5.98 6.40 11.79
C ALA A 131 6.33 7.88 11.54
N ARG A 132 5.97 8.39 10.36
CA ARG A 132 6.13 9.80 10.00
C ARG A 132 5.59 10.71 11.12
N PRO A 133 6.24 11.86 11.39
CA PRO A 133 5.92 12.73 12.53
C PRO A 133 4.45 13.18 12.60
N ASP A 134 3.67 13.08 11.51
CA ASP A 134 2.25 13.42 11.49
C ASP A 134 1.32 12.33 12.05
N SER A 135 1.80 11.08 12.20
CA SER A 135 1.03 9.98 12.80
C SER A 135 0.85 10.11 14.33
N LEU A 136 1.68 10.90 15.00
CA LEU A 136 1.59 11.15 16.44
C LEU A 136 0.47 12.14 16.81
N ASN A 137 0.05 13.00 15.87
CA ASN A 137 -1.07 13.92 16.09
C ASN A 137 -2.44 13.22 15.97
N GLU A 138 -2.55 12.18 15.14
CA GLU A 138 -3.79 11.38 15.02
C GLU A 138 -4.03 10.48 16.25
N MET A 139 -2.98 10.06 16.94
CA MET A 139 -3.11 9.21 18.14
C MET A 139 -3.45 10.01 19.41
N SER A 140 -3.12 11.30 19.47
CA SER A 140 -3.51 12.19 20.58
C SER A 140 -4.94 12.71 20.48
N LEU A 141 -5.53 12.76 19.27
CA LEU A 141 -6.91 13.19 19.08
C LEU A 141 -7.95 12.12 19.44
N ARG A 142 -7.59 10.82 19.41
CA ARG A 142 -8.51 9.74 19.81
C ARG A 142 -8.51 9.42 21.31
N LEU A 143 -7.56 9.96 22.09
CA LEU A 143 -7.50 9.76 23.54
C LEU A 143 -8.02 10.95 24.37
N THR A 144 -8.42 12.05 23.72
CA THR A 144 -8.84 13.29 24.42
C THR A 144 -10.27 13.74 24.15
N GLN A 145 -11.10 12.95 23.46
CA GLN A 145 -12.53 13.25 23.36
C GLN A 145 -13.29 12.57 24.50
N PRO A 146 -13.74 13.30 25.55
CA PRO A 146 -14.78 12.77 26.42
C PRO A 146 -16.07 12.64 25.59
N ALA A 147 -16.65 11.45 25.62
CA ALA A 147 -18.05 11.26 25.24
C ALA A 147 -18.91 12.19 26.12
N PHE A 148 -19.62 13.11 25.47
CA PHE A 148 -20.81 13.78 26.00
C PHE A 148 -22.03 13.25 25.27
#